data_AF-A0A355WK15-F1
#
_entry.id   AF-A0A355WK15-F1
#
_cell.length_a   1.000
_cell.length_b   1.000
_cell.length_c   1.000
_cell.angle_alpha   90.00
_cell.angle_beta   90.00
_cell.angle_gamma   90.00
#
_symmetry.space_group_name_H-M   'P 1'
#
loop_
_entity.id
_entity.type
_entity.pdbx_description
1 polymer ?
#
loop_
_entity_poly.entity_id
_entity_poly.type
_entity_poly.pdbx_seq_one_letter_code
_entity_poly.pdbx_strand_id
1 'polypeptide(L)'
;VRLKSRGSGRPLGEIEESFAATLTPGDTFLIGGEVVTYHSLREMTVQVTRESTKKPKIAVFSGTKFATSTVLSHRVLDKLQAPDW
;
A
#
# COMPACT_ATOMS: atom_id res chain seq x y z
N VAL A 1 -5.62 4.39 7.71
CA VAL A 1 -5.99 5.49 6.77
C VAL A 1 -7.41 5.95 7.05
N ARG A 2 -7.62 7.26 7.22
CA ARG A 2 -8.92 7.85 7.58
C ARG A 2 -9.18 9.16 6.83
N LEU A 3 -10.44 9.44 6.52
CA LEU A 3 -10.82 10.73 5.96
C LEU A 3 -10.56 11.87 6.95
N LYS A 4 -10.13 13.03 6.46
CA LYS A 4 -10.03 14.27 7.24
C LYS A 4 -11.43 14.86 7.43
N SER A 5 -11.90 14.91 8.68
CA SER A 5 -13.19 15.47 9.10
C SER A 5 -12.99 16.30 10.37
N ARG A 6 -13.95 17.17 10.73
CA ARG A 6 -13.94 17.90 12.01
C ARG A 6 -14.06 16.97 13.24
N GLY A 7 -14.33 15.68 13.05
CA GLY A 7 -14.29 14.64 14.09
C GLY A 7 -13.43 13.43 13.70
N SER A 8 -13.73 12.27 14.30
CA SER A 8 -13.09 11.00 13.95
C SER A 8 -13.56 10.56 12.56
N GLY A 9 -12.83 10.95 11.51
CA GLY A 9 -13.24 10.69 10.13
C GLY A 9 -13.31 9.20 9.80
N ARG A 10 -14.14 8.85 8.80
CA ARG A 10 -14.42 7.44 8.45
C ARG A 10 -13.10 6.68 8.16
N PRO A 11 -12.86 5.53 8.81
CA PRO A 11 -11.73 4.67 8.46
C PRO A 11 -11.95 4.08 7.05
N LEU A 12 -10.89 4.11 6.24
CA LEU A 12 -10.89 3.57 4.88
C LEU A 12 -10.14 2.24 4.78
N GLY A 13 -9.29 1.93 5.77
CA GLY A 13 -8.47 0.73 5.80
C GLY A 13 -7.05 1.02 6.29
N GLU A 14 -6.16 0.07 6.04
CA GLU A 14 -4.77 0.10 6.47
C GLU A 14 -3.83 0.03 5.26
N ILE A 15 -2.64 0.61 5.42
CA ILE A 15 -1.55 0.57 4.43
C ILE A 15 -0.26 0.26 5.18
N GLU A 16 0.72 -0.30 4.47
CA GLU A 16 2.05 -0.49 5.07
C GLU A 16 2.70 0.83 5.47
N GLU A 17 3.43 0.78 6.58
CA GLU A 17 4.24 1.90 7.08
C GLU A 17 5.32 2.30 6.08
N SER A 18 5.96 1.32 5.43
CA SER A 18 6.96 1.52 4.38
C SER A 18 6.40 2.39 3.24
N PHE A 19 5.17 2.10 2.81
CA PHE A 19 4.48 2.87 1.80
C PHE A 19 4.08 4.25 2.31
N ALA A 20 3.53 4.33 3.53
CA ALA A 20 3.15 5.60 4.16
C ALA A 20 4.33 6.58 4.29
N ALA A 21 5.53 6.07 4.58
CA ALA A 21 6.76 6.86 4.67
C ALA A 21 7.20 7.49 3.33
N THR A 22 6.70 7.00 2.20
CA THR A 22 6.97 7.57 0.87
C THR A 22 6.01 8.70 0.48
N LEU A 23 5.00 9.00 1.30
CA LEU A 23 3.96 9.96 0.98
C LEU A 23 4.35 11.38 1.39
N THR A 24 4.12 12.31 0.47
CA THR A 24 4.25 13.75 0.67
C THR A 24 2.88 14.42 0.51
N PRO A 25 2.55 15.45 1.31
CA PRO A 25 1.23 16.09 1.23
C PRO A 25 0.86 16.45 -0.22
N GLY A 26 -0.34 16.04 -0.65
CA GLY A 26 -0.80 16.19 -2.02
C GLY A 26 -0.50 14.99 -2.94
N ASP A 27 0.20 13.96 -2.47
CA ASP A 27 0.27 12.66 -3.15
C ASP A 27 -1.11 11.99 -3.16
N THR A 28 -1.42 11.28 -4.24
CA THR A 28 -2.64 10.49 -4.35
C THR A 28 -2.32 9.01 -4.31
N PHE A 29 -3.21 8.19 -3.76
CA PHE A 29 -3.08 6.74 -3.82
C PHE A 29 -4.45 6.04 -3.77
N LEU A 30 -4.49 4.78 -4.19
CA LEU A 30 -5.70 3.96 -4.21
C LEU A 30 -5.85 3.19 -2.89
N ILE A 31 -7.03 3.26 -2.26
CA ILE A 31 -7.40 2.42 -1.12
C ILE A 31 -8.89 2.10 -1.13
N GLY A 32 -9.25 0.82 -0.94
CA GLY A 32 -10.66 0.41 -0.90
C GLY A 32 -11.46 0.77 -2.16
N GLY A 33 -10.80 0.86 -3.32
CA GLY A 33 -11.42 1.27 -4.59
C GLY A 33 -11.56 2.79 -4.78
N GLU A 34 -11.14 3.61 -3.81
CA GLU A 34 -11.19 5.07 -3.88
C GLU A 34 -9.79 5.65 -4.05
N VAL A 35 -9.66 6.66 -4.92
CA VAL A 35 -8.44 7.48 -4.99
C VAL A 35 -8.55 8.60 -3.97
N VAL A 36 -7.53 8.70 -3.11
CA VAL A 36 -7.50 9.68 -2.02
C VAL A 36 -6.22 10.51 -2.07
N THR A 37 -6.29 11.76 -1.61
CA THR A 37 -5.12 12.64 -1.47
C THR A 37 -4.60 12.59 -0.03
N TYR A 38 -3.31 12.29 0.13
CA TYR A 38 -2.61 12.33 1.41
C TYR A 38 -2.44 13.76 1.91
N HIS A 39 -2.72 13.97 3.20
CA HIS A 39 -2.67 15.28 3.83
C HIS A 39 -1.60 15.37 4.91
N SER A 40 -1.62 14.41 5.85
CA SER A 40 -0.67 14.35 6.96
C SER A 40 -0.75 13.00 7.67
N LEU A 41 0.30 12.70 8.43
CA LEU A 41 0.32 11.63 9.42
C LEU A 41 0.08 12.26 10.80
N ARG A 42 -0.91 11.76 11.53
CA ARG A 42 -1.12 12.07 12.95
C ARG A 42 -1.03 10.79 13.75
N GLU A 43 0.00 10.68 14.59
CA GLU A 43 0.33 9.43 15.30
C GLU A 43 0.44 8.28 14.28
N MET A 44 -0.34 7.21 14.42
CA MET A 44 -0.42 6.09 13.47
C MET A 44 -1.55 6.23 12.45
N THR A 45 -2.14 7.42 12.31
CA THR A 45 -3.27 7.68 11.40
C THR A 45 -2.85 8.56 10.22
N VAL A 46 -2.88 7.95 9.03
CA VAL A 46 -2.80 8.67 7.75
C VAL A 46 -4.13 9.36 7.46
N GLN A 47 -4.11 10.70 7.37
CA GLN A 47 -5.27 11.53 7.04
C GLN A 47 -5.33 11.84 5.55
N VAL A 48 -6.51 11.65 4.96
CA VAL A 48 -6.72 11.82 3.51
C VAL A 48 -8.02 12.56 3.17
N THR A 49 -8.14 13.07 1.95
CA THR A 49 -9.38 13.64 1.39
C THR A 49 -9.79 12.91 0.11
N ARG A 50 -11.08 13.01 -0.23
CA ARG A 50 -11.65 12.51 -1.50
C ARG A 50 -11.41 13.57 -2.58
N GLU A 51 -10.18 13.66 -3.04
CA GLU A 51 -9.80 14.54 -4.14
C GLU A 51 -8.75 13.83 -4.99
N SER A 52 -8.91 13.85 -6.32
CA SER A 52 -8.10 13.05 -7.23
C SER A 52 -7.80 13.82 -8.51
N THR A 53 -6.91 14.79 -8.43
CA THR A 53 -6.44 15.54 -9.62
C THR A 53 -5.16 14.94 -10.20
N LYS A 54 -4.45 14.09 -9.44
CA LYS A 54 -3.17 13.49 -9.81
C LYS A 54 -3.30 11.98 -10.01
N LYS A 55 -2.38 11.41 -10.79
CA LYS A 55 -2.28 9.95 -10.99
C LYS A 55 -1.93 9.28 -9.65
N PRO A 56 -2.71 8.28 -9.21
CA PRO A 56 -2.49 7.65 -7.92
C PRO A 56 -1.24 6.77 -7.91
N LYS A 57 -0.49 6.83 -6.82
CA LYS A 57 0.45 5.79 -6.40
C LYS A 57 -0.33 4.53 -6.05
N ILE A 58 0.26 3.36 -6.30
CA ILE A 58 -0.29 2.08 -5.87
C ILE A 58 0.37 1.74 -4.53
N ALA A 59 -0.43 1.47 -3.51
CA ALA A 59 0.08 0.96 -2.25
C ALA A 59 0.75 -0.39 -2.48
N VAL A 60 2.05 -0.47 -2.19
CA VAL A 60 2.82 -1.71 -2.27
C VAL A 60 2.89 -2.31 -0.89
N PHE A 61 2.49 -3.56 -0.77
CA PHE A 61 2.65 -4.35 0.44
C PHE A 61 3.86 -5.26 0.23
N SER A 62 5.02 -4.84 0.73
CA SER A 62 6.26 -5.57 0.53
C SER A 62 6.43 -6.73 1.51
N GLY A 63 5.61 -6.77 2.57
CA GLY A 63 5.58 -7.85 3.56
C GLY A 63 6.97 -8.26 4.05
N THR A 64 7.12 -9.54 4.37
CA THR A 64 8.44 -10.17 4.43
C THR A 64 8.76 -10.74 3.06
N LYS A 65 9.86 -10.29 2.45
CA LYS A 65 10.46 -11.01 1.33
C LYS A 65 10.83 -12.40 1.86
N PHE A 66 10.12 -13.44 1.44
CA PHE A 66 10.43 -14.81 1.82
C PHE A 66 11.91 -15.06 1.53
N ALA A 67 12.69 -15.41 2.55
CA ALA A 67 14.11 -15.69 2.38
C ALA A 67 14.26 -17.03 1.65
N THR A 68 14.13 -17.01 0.33
CA THR A 68 14.41 -18.17 -0.50
C THR A 68 15.92 -18.37 -0.53
N SER A 69 16.40 -19.47 0.03
CA SER A 69 17.77 -19.92 -0.24
C SER A 69 17.92 -20.17 -1.75
N THR A 70 19.15 -20.10 -2.27
CA THR A 70 19.43 -20.39 -3.68
C THR A 70 18.83 -21.73 -4.11
N VAL A 71 18.91 -22.75 -3.24
CA VAL A 71 18.38 -24.09 -3.49
C VAL A 71 16.85 -24.09 -3.58
N LEU A 72 16.17 -23.35 -2.69
CA LEU A 72 14.71 -23.25 -2.74
C LEU A 72 14.26 -22.49 -3.99
N SER A 73 14.94 -21.40 -4.35
CA SER A 73 14.64 -20.65 -5.58
C SER A 73 14.76 -21.53 -6.81
N HIS A 74 15.83 -22.33 -6.93
CA HIS A 74 15.98 -23.30 -8.02
C HIS A 74 14.81 -24.28 -8.07
N ARG A 75 14.46 -24.89 -6.93
CA ARG A 75 13.35 -25.86 -6.88
C ARG A 75 12.00 -25.25 -7.26
N VAL A 76 11.75 -23.99 -6.88
CA VAL A 76 10.53 -23.27 -7.27
C VAL A 76 10.53 -23.03 -8.78
N LEU A 77 11.65 -22.62 -9.36
CA LEU A 77 11.77 -22.42 -10.81
C LEU A 77 11.55 -23.72 -11.58
N ASP A 78 12.15 -24.83 -11.15
CA ASP A 78 11.94 -26.15 -11.76
C ASP A 78 10.46 -26.54 -11.74
N LYS A 79 9.75 -26.27 -10.64
CA LYS A 79 8.31 -26.53 -10.51
C LYS A 79 7.49 -25.66 -11.45
N LEU A 80 7.82 -24.38 -11.60
CA LEU A 80 7.12 -23.48 -12.51
C LEU A 80 7.35 -23.82 -13.99
N GLN A 81 8.45 -24.49 -14.31
CA GLN A 81 8.79 -24.92 -15.67
C GLN A 81 8.26 -26.32 -16.02
N ALA A 82 7.75 -27.06 -15.04
CA ALA A 82 7.17 -28.37 -15.29
C ALA A 82 5.94 -28.25 -16.22
N PRO A 83 5.78 -29.16 -17.18
CA PRO A 83 4.64 -29.14 -18.10
C PRO A 83 3.30 -29.41 -17.39
N ASP A 84 3.35 -29.93 -16.17
CA ASP A 84 2.21 -30.34 -15.36
C ASP A 84 2.29 -29.62 -14.00
N TRP A 85 1.15 -29.18 -13.46
CA TRP A 85 1.05 -28.44 -12.20
C TRP A 85 1.08 -29.35 -10.97
#